data_AF-A0A068UYL4-F1
#
_entry.id   AF-A0A068UYL4-F1
#
_cell.length_a   1.000
_cell.length_b   1.000
_cell.length_c   1.000
_cell.angle_alpha   90.00
_cell.angle_beta   90.00
_cell.angle_gamma   90.00
#
_symmetry.space_group_name_H-M   'P 1'
#
loop_
_entity.id
_entity.type
_entity.pdbx_description
1 polymer ?
#
loop_
_entity_poly.entity_id
_entity_poly.type
_entity_poly.pdbx_seq_one_letter_code
_entity_poly.pdbx_strand_id
1 'polypeptide(L)'
;MIKYSILTSAATNYKRAPTQVYNAAAKSTRRHRYTAMPTRAILDPGRVNQIRCNPNPSPYVKLRPPQCLSPQFSLHFLASNHLGRLIIRKNVRPLAVKAVLDSVRTDVTGSGLRNPSISTSYRNPNFPIPNQTLLEAQTRVCTGPTQTRPLNQEQAFKVLETILKSAKGELKDEEQVSRAQLGAFFAAMTIRANAFPEPTQWSEGERCAMNHYWPQLVRALPPDIIFIADPEGSIMGAGNSIGPRFGGSIPSEMRLVGALREVLAGGHLGYEEVQGVLKDVLPLKLDGSASHSVSESLLSAFLIGQRMNRETDRELKAYCLAFDDELGQPPIADVKSLTHYGEPYDGNTRFFRSTLFVAAVRSCYGESCLLHGVDWMPPKAGITEEQMLQFMGANTHLSPLQAKMLLEDGEVGFGYVSQRDTHPSLHSLVGLREHIKKRPPLATSEKIQQIVRARGREAIVAGFYHDGYEEPLLMLMRRRGVQSGLVVKGEEGALSMTTKSRSIHASKGLPVNYCSGFRSLNVVSAGALDGVSRETFTMEVNARDLGFEPSDTPRTDRSVSRNLELGLAALGGEKGPAYDRIVLNAGMIDHLLGCDGAEDISRALDRAREAIDSGKALSRLLNYIKVSNKVK
;
A
#
# COMPACT_ATOMS: atom_id res chain seq x y z
N MET A 1 -18.46 -61.19 25.03
CA MET A 1 -17.73 -60.76 23.82
C MET A 1 -18.74 -60.61 22.69
N ILE A 2 -18.70 -59.47 22.01
CA ILE A 2 -19.82 -58.79 21.35
C ILE A 2 -19.56 -58.70 19.82
N LYS A 3 -20.60 -58.99 19.02
CA LYS A 3 -21.04 -58.49 17.68
C LYS A 3 -20.19 -58.71 16.41
N TYR A 4 -20.71 -59.39 15.36
CA TYR A 4 -21.73 -59.03 14.29
C TYR A 4 -21.13 -58.14 13.17
N SER A 5 -20.97 -58.59 11.90
CA SER A 5 -21.93 -58.64 10.74
C SER A 5 -22.28 -57.24 10.17
N ILE A 6 -22.47 -56.90 8.89
CA ILE A 6 -22.69 -57.58 7.58
C ILE A 6 -22.65 -56.49 6.46
N LEU A 7 -22.30 -56.90 5.24
CA LEU A 7 -22.39 -56.19 3.95
C LEU A 7 -23.82 -56.18 3.36
N THR A 8 -24.15 -55.20 2.50
CA THR A 8 -25.12 -55.44 1.39
C THR A 8 -24.94 -54.46 0.23
N SER A 9 -25.09 -54.98 -0.99
CA SER A 9 -25.11 -54.27 -2.27
C SER A 9 -26.41 -54.57 -3.03
N ALA A 10 -26.57 -53.87 -4.16
CA ALA A 10 -27.38 -54.17 -5.35
C ALA A 10 -28.74 -53.48 -5.52
N ALA A 11 -28.95 -53.08 -6.78
CA ALA A 11 -29.96 -52.18 -7.32
C ALA A 11 -31.06 -52.92 -8.10
N THR A 12 -32.24 -52.32 -8.32
CA THR A 12 -33.01 -52.40 -9.59
C THR A 12 -34.18 -51.40 -9.69
N ASN A 13 -34.51 -51.06 -10.94
CA ASN A 13 -35.46 -50.08 -11.52
C ASN A 13 -36.97 -50.24 -11.17
N TYR A 14 -37.78 -49.16 -11.28
CA TYR A 14 -38.90 -48.99 -12.26
C TYR A 14 -39.75 -47.68 -12.11
N LYS A 15 -39.89 -46.95 -13.24
CA LYS A 15 -41.00 -46.16 -13.86
C LYS A 15 -42.01 -45.22 -13.10
N ARG A 16 -42.07 -43.98 -13.63
CA ARG A 16 -43.20 -43.07 -14.06
C ARG A 16 -44.29 -42.53 -13.07
N ALA A 17 -44.21 -41.20 -12.81
CA ALA A 17 -45.16 -40.03 -12.81
C ALA A 17 -46.72 -40.21 -12.70
N PRO A 18 -47.59 -39.17 -12.44
CA PRO A 18 -47.38 -37.69 -12.25
C PRO A 18 -48.23 -36.99 -11.13
N THR A 19 -48.11 -35.64 -11.01
CA THR A 19 -49.07 -34.65 -10.40
C THR A 19 -49.23 -34.65 -8.85
N GLN A 20 -49.47 -33.57 -8.10
CA GLN A 20 -50.21 -32.33 -8.38
C GLN A 20 -49.89 -31.23 -7.32
N VAL A 21 -50.13 -29.99 -7.75
CA VAL A 21 -50.11 -28.70 -7.03
C VAL A 21 -51.12 -28.64 -5.86
N TYR A 22 -50.78 -27.99 -4.75
CA TYR A 22 -51.73 -27.19 -3.96
C TYR A 22 -51.07 -26.00 -3.24
N ASN A 23 -51.53 -24.80 -3.59
CA ASN A 23 -51.43 -23.56 -2.83
C ASN A 23 -52.47 -23.58 -1.69
N ALA A 24 -52.15 -23.01 -0.51
CA ALA A 24 -52.90 -21.89 0.12
C ALA A 24 -52.50 -21.64 1.60
N ALA A 25 -52.02 -20.41 1.84
CA ALA A 25 -52.39 -19.44 2.88
C ALA A 25 -52.74 -19.86 4.33
N ALA A 26 -52.04 -19.25 5.30
CA ALA A 26 -52.55 -18.21 6.24
C ALA A 26 -51.52 -17.94 7.37
N LYS A 27 -50.88 -16.76 7.40
CA LYS A 27 -51.13 -15.61 8.30
C LYS A 27 -51.12 -15.91 9.82
N SER A 28 -50.14 -15.35 10.55
CA SER A 28 -50.37 -14.48 11.73
C SER A 28 -49.07 -13.99 12.41
N THR A 29 -48.91 -12.65 12.44
CA THR A 29 -48.34 -11.72 13.47
C THR A 29 -46.95 -11.97 14.10
N ARG A 30 -46.06 -10.99 14.33
CA ARG A 30 -46.19 -9.56 14.73
C ARG A 30 -45.10 -8.68 14.06
N ARG A 31 -45.51 -7.50 13.57
CA ARG A 31 -44.67 -6.31 13.34
C ARG A 31 -45.09 -5.22 14.33
N HIS A 32 -44.13 -4.48 14.86
CA HIS A 32 -44.25 -3.08 15.35
C HIS A 32 -42.98 -2.36 14.85
N ARG A 33 -42.94 -1.09 14.47
CA ARG A 33 -43.90 -0.07 13.98
C ARG A 33 -42.94 1.09 13.65
N TYR A 34 -42.96 1.63 12.43
CA TYR A 34 -42.69 3.05 12.20
C TYR A 34 -43.60 3.49 11.06
N THR A 35 -44.56 4.33 11.44
CA THR A 35 -45.64 4.90 10.63
C THR A 35 -45.18 6.18 9.96
N ALA A 36 -45.58 6.36 8.70
CA ALA A 36 -45.52 7.63 7.98
C ALA A 36 -46.90 7.97 7.39
N MET A 37 -47.17 9.29 7.29
CA MET A 37 -48.17 10.01 6.45
C MET A 37 -49.65 10.00 6.94
N PRO A 38 -50.60 10.87 6.45
CA PRO A 38 -50.53 11.89 5.36
C PRO A 38 -51.32 13.25 5.52
N THR A 39 -50.95 14.22 4.67
CA THR A 39 -51.70 15.14 3.74
C THR A 39 -53.08 15.79 4.00
N ARG A 40 -53.20 17.12 3.69
CA ARG A 40 -54.19 17.88 2.83
C ARG A 40 -54.32 19.37 3.28
N ALA A 41 -54.72 20.41 2.55
CA ALA A 41 -54.82 20.81 1.12
C ALA A 41 -55.42 22.26 1.03
N ILE A 42 -55.05 23.03 -0.03
CA ILE A 42 -55.79 24.10 -0.77
C ILE A 42 -55.96 25.55 -0.20
N LEU A 43 -55.42 26.57 -0.91
CA LEU A 43 -56.14 27.68 -1.62
C LEU A 43 -55.15 28.69 -2.29
N ASP A 44 -55.46 29.08 -3.53
CA ASP A 44 -54.89 30.12 -4.45
C ASP A 44 -55.78 31.41 -4.36
N PRO A 45 -55.65 32.57 -5.08
CA PRO A 45 -54.63 33.15 -6.00
C PRO A 45 -54.29 34.67 -5.84
N GLY A 46 -53.27 35.16 -6.57
CA GLY A 46 -53.38 36.41 -7.35
C GLY A 46 -52.57 37.69 -6.99
N ARG A 47 -51.58 38.00 -7.85
CA ARG A 47 -51.38 39.28 -8.62
C ARG A 47 -50.57 40.50 -8.04
N VAL A 48 -49.54 40.88 -8.82
CA VAL A 48 -49.10 42.25 -9.26
C VAL A 48 -47.80 42.92 -8.70
N ASN A 49 -46.94 43.31 -9.68
CA ASN A 49 -45.89 44.36 -9.78
C ASN A 49 -44.49 44.16 -9.16
N GLN A 50 -43.45 43.98 -9.99
CA GLN A 50 -42.62 44.97 -10.70
C GLN A 50 -41.63 45.73 -9.79
N ILE A 51 -40.32 45.57 -10.04
CA ILE A 51 -39.35 46.65 -10.33
C ILE A 51 -38.04 46.03 -10.85
N ARG A 52 -37.39 46.78 -11.74
CA ARG A 52 -36.40 46.42 -12.78
C ARG A 52 -34.95 46.27 -12.30
N CYS A 53 -34.17 45.61 -13.16
CA CYS A 53 -32.71 45.55 -13.19
C CYS A 53 -32.04 46.77 -13.87
N ASN A 54 -30.69 46.77 -13.75
CA ASN A 54 -29.61 47.26 -14.64
C ASN A 54 -28.97 48.65 -14.37
N PRO A 55 -27.72 48.93 -14.85
CA PRO A 55 -26.43 48.22 -14.69
C PRO A 55 -25.19 49.17 -14.49
N ASN A 56 -23.98 48.59 -14.40
CA ASN A 56 -22.58 49.12 -14.53
C ASN A 56 -22.35 50.43 -15.35
N PRO A 57 -21.21 51.19 -15.21
CA PRO A 57 -19.82 50.68 -15.43
C PRO A 57 -18.58 51.35 -14.71
N SER A 58 -17.47 50.59 -14.72
CA SER A 58 -15.96 50.81 -14.68
C SER A 58 -15.32 52.21 -14.94
N PRO A 59 -13.95 52.44 -14.93
CA PRO A 59 -12.74 51.89 -14.23
C PRO A 59 -11.70 52.95 -13.67
N TYR A 60 -10.50 52.49 -13.21
CA TYR A 60 -9.17 53.18 -13.03
C TYR A 60 -8.93 53.99 -11.71
N VAL A 61 -7.76 54.12 -11.03
CA VAL A 61 -6.28 53.98 -11.25
C VAL A 61 -5.54 53.80 -9.88
N LYS A 62 -4.31 53.25 -9.92
CA LYS A 62 -3.28 53.07 -8.84
C LYS A 62 -2.75 54.38 -8.22
N LEU A 63 -2.39 54.39 -6.92
CA LEU A 63 -1.34 55.26 -6.32
C LEU A 63 -0.64 54.60 -5.11
N ARG A 64 0.67 54.84 -4.98
CA ARG A 64 1.63 54.38 -3.95
C ARG A 64 1.47 55.12 -2.60
N PRO A 65 1.99 54.60 -1.47
CA PRO A 65 2.29 55.42 -0.29
C PRO A 65 3.78 55.88 -0.24
N PRO A 66 4.09 57.02 0.41
CA PRO A 66 5.42 57.61 0.49
C PRO A 66 6.22 57.18 1.73
N GLN A 67 7.54 57.41 1.65
CA GLN A 67 8.54 57.31 2.72
C GLN A 67 8.39 58.43 3.75
N CYS A 68 8.71 58.17 5.02
CA CYS A 68 9.22 59.21 5.93
C CYS A 68 10.17 58.65 7.00
N LEU A 69 11.15 59.51 7.29
CA LEU A 69 12.38 59.44 8.07
C LEU A 69 12.28 59.09 9.57
N SER A 70 13.43 58.68 10.11
CA SER A 70 13.79 58.42 11.52
C SER A 70 13.75 59.67 12.43
N PRO A 71 13.86 59.52 13.77
CA PRO A 71 15.20 59.59 14.38
C PRO A 71 15.44 58.70 15.62
N GLN A 72 16.73 58.65 15.96
CA GLN A 72 17.41 57.95 17.05
C GLN A 72 16.92 58.32 18.46
N PHE A 73 16.96 57.35 19.37
CA PHE A 73 17.23 57.61 20.79
C PHE A 73 18.21 56.56 21.33
N SER A 74 19.40 57.06 21.69
CA SER A 74 20.38 56.38 22.53
C SER A 74 20.05 56.71 23.98
N LEU A 75 20.11 55.73 24.89
CA LEU A 75 20.42 55.98 26.29
C LEU A 75 21.06 54.73 26.92
N HIS A 76 22.28 54.96 27.39
CA HIS A 76 23.11 54.09 28.21
C HIS A 76 22.39 53.58 29.47
N PHE A 77 22.68 52.36 29.92
CA PHE A 77 23.02 52.13 31.33
C PHE A 77 23.95 50.91 31.50
N LEU A 78 24.68 51.00 32.62
CA LEU A 78 25.98 50.44 32.96
C LEU A 78 26.09 48.91 33.10
N ALA A 79 27.33 48.48 32.93
CA ALA A 79 27.85 47.12 33.12
C ALA A 79 27.75 46.61 34.57
N SER A 80 27.67 45.29 34.71
CA SER A 80 28.46 44.54 35.70
C SER A 80 28.60 43.07 35.28
N ASN A 81 29.86 42.62 35.30
CA ASN A 81 30.32 41.27 34.99
C ASN A 81 29.83 40.24 36.02
N HIS A 82 29.46 39.04 35.56
CA HIS A 82 29.83 37.80 36.24
C HIS A 82 29.92 36.63 35.24
N LEU A 83 31.07 35.94 35.30
CA LEU A 83 31.42 34.71 34.59
C LEU A 83 30.39 33.59 34.81
N GLY A 84 30.13 32.78 33.77
CA GLY A 84 29.76 31.38 33.98
C GLY A 84 29.00 30.69 32.84
N ARG A 85 29.74 29.89 32.06
CA ARG A 85 29.29 28.82 31.13
C ARG A 85 28.67 29.25 29.78
N LEU A 86 29.56 29.48 28.82
CA LEU A 86 29.26 29.30 27.39
C LEU A 86 28.94 27.82 27.13
N ILE A 87 27.68 27.51 26.88
CA ILE A 87 27.30 26.32 26.12
C ILE A 87 27.63 26.64 24.66
N ILE A 88 28.69 26.01 24.14
CA ILE A 88 29.04 26.08 22.73
C ILE A 88 27.95 25.34 21.94
N ARG A 89 26.96 26.08 21.45
CA ARG A 89 26.09 25.62 20.36
C ARG A 89 26.97 25.45 19.12
N LYS A 90 27.39 24.22 18.82
CA LYS A 90 27.95 23.88 17.52
C LYS A 90 26.83 23.99 16.49
N ASN A 91 26.70 25.17 15.88
CA ASN A 91 25.87 25.37 14.69
C ASN A 91 26.45 24.52 13.55
N VAL A 92 25.81 23.39 13.26
CA VAL A 92 26.06 22.59 12.06
C VAL A 92 25.51 23.40 10.87
N ARG A 93 26.40 24.01 10.09
CA ARG A 93 26.07 24.90 8.96
C ARG A 93 25.63 24.08 7.72
N PRO A 94 24.94 24.69 6.72
CA PRO A 94 24.60 24.06 5.43
C PRO A 94 25.78 23.40 4.69
N LEU A 95 27.01 23.88 4.95
CA LEU A 95 28.26 23.28 4.48
C LEU A 95 28.47 21.84 4.94
N ALA A 96 27.96 21.43 6.11
CA ALA A 96 28.09 20.07 6.62
C ALA A 96 27.14 19.10 5.93
N VAL A 97 25.91 19.50 5.59
CA VAL A 97 24.96 18.68 4.82
C VAL A 97 25.46 18.49 3.40
N LYS A 98 25.95 19.57 2.78
CA LYS A 98 26.60 19.50 1.47
C LYS A 98 27.87 18.64 1.54
N ALA A 99 28.70 18.78 2.57
CA ALA A 99 29.88 17.92 2.75
C ALA A 99 29.53 16.46 3.03
N VAL A 100 28.41 16.15 3.71
CA VAL A 100 27.91 14.78 3.91
C VAL A 100 27.38 14.21 2.59
N LEU A 101 26.60 14.98 1.83
CA LEU A 101 26.12 14.57 0.51
C LEU A 101 27.27 14.43 -0.50
N ASP A 102 28.26 15.32 -0.43
CA ASP A 102 29.45 15.30 -1.27
C ASP A 102 30.41 14.19 -0.82
N SER A 103 30.56 13.91 0.49
CA SER A 103 31.34 12.76 0.99
C SER A 103 30.69 11.43 0.62
N VAL A 104 29.37 11.35 0.72
CA VAL A 104 28.56 10.23 0.20
C VAL A 104 28.76 10.07 -1.31
N ARG A 105 28.93 11.16 -2.07
CA ARG A 105 29.24 11.11 -3.50
C ARG A 105 30.69 10.74 -3.79
N THR A 106 31.66 11.15 -2.97
CA THR A 106 33.09 10.90 -3.19
C THR A 106 33.55 9.53 -2.70
N ASP A 107 33.03 9.01 -1.59
CA ASP A 107 33.42 7.68 -1.07
C ASP A 107 32.90 6.52 -1.94
N VAL A 108 31.91 6.78 -2.80
CA VAL A 108 31.37 5.82 -3.79
C VAL A 108 32.24 5.74 -5.05
N THR A 109 33.26 6.59 -5.21
CA THR A 109 34.17 6.54 -6.37
C THR A 109 35.08 5.31 -6.42
N GLY A 110 35.09 4.46 -5.38
CA GLY A 110 35.74 3.16 -5.38
C GLY A 110 35.03 2.06 -6.18
N SER A 111 33.75 2.22 -6.55
CA SER A 111 32.94 1.17 -7.19
C SER A 111 32.40 1.48 -8.59
N GLY A 112 32.75 2.62 -9.20
CA GLY A 112 32.45 2.92 -10.62
C GLY A 112 30.97 3.06 -11.00
N LEU A 113 30.02 2.79 -10.09
CA LEU A 113 28.57 2.90 -10.33
C LEU A 113 28.02 4.14 -9.62
N ARG A 114 27.53 5.11 -10.40
CA ARG A 114 26.88 6.31 -9.87
C ARG A 114 25.47 5.93 -9.39
N ASN A 115 25.18 6.12 -8.09
CA ASN A 115 23.85 5.85 -7.53
C ASN A 115 22.76 6.68 -8.24
N PRO A 116 21.61 6.08 -8.62
CA PRO A 116 20.58 6.78 -9.35
C PRO A 116 19.86 7.83 -8.51
N SER A 117 19.71 9.05 -9.05
CA SER A 117 19.04 10.16 -8.37
C SER A 117 17.52 10.15 -8.54
N ILE A 118 17.01 9.41 -9.52
CA ILE A 118 15.58 9.29 -9.84
C ILE A 118 15.12 7.86 -9.62
N SER A 119 14.03 7.68 -8.88
CA SER A 119 13.48 6.37 -8.48
C SER A 119 13.28 5.39 -9.64
N THR A 120 12.80 5.84 -10.80
CA THR A 120 12.54 4.95 -11.95
C THR A 120 13.81 4.30 -12.50
N SER A 121 14.98 4.86 -12.22
CA SER A 121 16.27 4.31 -12.65
C SER A 121 16.71 3.09 -11.84
N TYR A 122 16.04 2.79 -10.72
CA TYR A 122 16.24 1.56 -9.94
C TYR A 122 15.46 0.37 -10.52
N ARG A 123 14.64 0.58 -11.56
CA ARG A 123 13.97 -0.52 -12.27
C ARG A 123 15.04 -1.47 -12.84
N ASN A 124 14.93 -2.76 -12.55
CA ASN A 124 15.80 -3.76 -13.16
C ASN A 124 15.65 -3.72 -14.70
N PRO A 125 16.73 -3.47 -15.47
CA PRO A 125 16.65 -3.36 -16.93
C PRO A 125 16.31 -4.70 -17.60
N ASN A 126 16.51 -5.84 -16.92
CA ASN A 126 16.20 -7.17 -17.45
C ASN A 126 14.69 -7.46 -17.46
N PHE A 127 13.87 -6.67 -16.75
CA PHE A 127 12.43 -6.84 -16.83
C PHE A 127 11.90 -6.34 -18.17
N PRO A 128 11.14 -7.16 -18.93
CA PRO A 128 10.55 -6.73 -20.18
C PRO A 128 9.57 -5.57 -19.93
N ILE A 129 9.46 -4.67 -20.89
CA ILE A 129 8.53 -3.55 -20.80
C ILE A 129 7.14 -4.04 -21.19
N PRO A 130 6.08 -3.73 -20.43
CA PRO A 130 4.71 -4.12 -20.80
C PRO A 130 4.21 -3.34 -22.02
N ASN A 131 3.41 -4.00 -22.85
CA ASN A 131 2.71 -3.34 -23.96
C ASN A 131 1.82 -2.21 -23.42
N GLN A 132 2.03 -0.97 -23.91
CA GLN A 132 1.38 0.21 -23.35
C GLN A 132 -0.13 0.26 -23.61
N THR A 133 -0.59 -0.19 -24.78
CA THR A 133 -2.02 -0.24 -25.12
C THR A 133 -2.80 -1.07 -24.10
N LEU A 134 -2.25 -2.23 -23.73
CA LEU A 134 -2.89 -3.09 -22.72
C LEU A 134 -2.72 -2.54 -21.32
N LEU A 135 -1.58 -1.95 -20.99
CA LEU A 135 -1.34 -1.35 -19.68
C LEU A 135 -2.34 -0.21 -19.39
N GLU A 136 -2.66 0.60 -20.40
CA GLU A 136 -3.69 1.63 -20.35
C GLU A 136 -5.08 1.02 -20.15
N ALA A 137 -5.40 -0.05 -20.89
CA ALA A 137 -6.67 -0.76 -20.74
C ALA A 137 -6.84 -1.37 -19.34
N GLN A 138 -5.82 -2.07 -18.82
CA GLN A 138 -5.79 -2.65 -17.48
C GLN A 138 -5.98 -1.57 -16.39
N THR A 139 -5.46 -0.35 -16.63
CA THR A 139 -5.68 0.78 -15.71
C THR A 139 -7.17 1.13 -15.56
N ARG A 140 -8.00 0.81 -16.55
CA ARG A 140 -9.44 1.08 -16.54
C ARG A 140 -10.29 -0.12 -16.11
N VAL A 141 -9.95 -1.33 -16.57
CA VAL A 141 -10.82 -2.51 -16.43
C VAL A 141 -10.45 -3.45 -15.28
N CYS A 142 -9.16 -3.52 -14.88
CA CYS A 142 -8.70 -4.39 -13.79
C CYS A 142 -8.89 -3.72 -12.42
N THR A 143 -10.09 -3.23 -12.13
CA THR A 143 -10.43 -2.61 -10.84
C THR A 143 -11.65 -3.28 -10.22
N GLY A 144 -11.98 -2.91 -8.98
CA GLY A 144 -13.10 -3.52 -8.28
C GLY A 144 -14.49 -3.14 -8.85
N PRO A 145 -15.56 -3.74 -8.28
CA PRO A 145 -16.94 -3.69 -8.79
C PRO A 145 -17.58 -2.29 -8.80
N THR A 146 -16.91 -1.29 -8.26
CA THR A 146 -17.43 0.10 -8.18
C THR A 146 -16.53 1.12 -8.88
N GLN A 147 -15.31 0.75 -9.27
CA GLN A 147 -14.31 1.67 -9.81
C GLN A 147 -13.96 1.40 -11.28
N THR A 148 -14.42 0.26 -11.80
CA THR A 148 -14.20 -0.14 -13.19
C THR A 148 -14.82 0.82 -14.16
N ARG A 149 -14.02 1.20 -15.16
CA ARG A 149 -14.42 2.07 -16.26
C ARG A 149 -14.33 1.26 -17.55
N PRO A 150 -15.47 0.77 -18.07
CA PRO A 150 -15.50 0.05 -19.34
C PRO A 150 -14.76 0.80 -20.46
N LEU A 151 -14.17 0.05 -21.38
CA LEU A 151 -13.59 0.60 -22.59
C LEU A 151 -14.70 1.07 -23.54
N ASN A 152 -14.47 2.14 -24.29
CA ASN A 152 -15.34 2.46 -25.43
C ASN A 152 -15.01 1.52 -26.62
N GLN A 153 -15.79 1.61 -27.71
CA GLN A 153 -15.61 0.72 -28.86
C GLN A 153 -14.22 0.84 -29.49
N GLU A 154 -13.74 2.05 -29.76
CA GLU A 154 -12.41 2.28 -30.37
C GLU A 154 -11.29 1.67 -29.50
N GLN A 155 -11.34 1.91 -28.18
CA GLN A 155 -10.40 1.35 -27.21
C GLN A 155 -10.45 -0.17 -27.21
N ALA A 156 -11.65 -0.77 -27.17
CA ALA A 156 -11.83 -2.21 -27.13
C ALA A 156 -11.30 -2.88 -28.42
N PHE A 157 -11.60 -2.31 -29.59
CA PHE A 157 -11.08 -2.80 -30.88
C PHE A 157 -9.55 -2.73 -30.91
N LYS A 158 -8.97 -1.58 -30.54
CA LYS A 158 -7.50 -1.39 -30.50
C LYS A 158 -6.81 -2.42 -29.59
N VAL A 159 -7.37 -2.68 -28.41
CA VAL A 159 -6.82 -3.64 -27.44
C VAL A 159 -6.87 -5.06 -27.99
N LEU A 160 -8.03 -5.52 -28.46
CA LEU A 160 -8.20 -6.89 -28.95
C LEU A 160 -7.44 -7.13 -30.26
N GLU A 161 -7.35 -6.13 -31.13
CA GLU A 161 -6.48 -6.19 -32.32
C GLU A 161 -5.01 -6.35 -31.93
N THR A 162 -4.54 -5.55 -30.95
CA THR A 162 -3.17 -5.64 -30.44
C THR A 162 -2.88 -7.03 -29.87
N ILE A 163 -3.81 -7.61 -29.10
CA ILE A 163 -3.70 -8.98 -28.59
C ILE A 163 -3.59 -9.98 -29.75
N LEU A 164 -4.45 -9.87 -30.77
CA LEU A 164 -4.45 -10.78 -31.89
C LEU A 164 -3.14 -10.70 -32.69
N LYS A 165 -2.65 -9.49 -32.99
CA LYS A 165 -1.36 -9.26 -33.66
C LYS A 165 -0.21 -9.87 -32.85
N SER A 166 -0.21 -9.65 -31.54
CA SER A 166 0.79 -10.26 -30.65
C SER A 166 0.73 -11.79 -30.68
N ALA A 167 -0.46 -12.38 -30.62
CA ALA A 167 -0.64 -13.83 -30.62
C ALA A 167 -0.21 -14.48 -31.94
N LYS A 168 -0.31 -13.75 -33.06
CA LYS A 168 0.18 -14.17 -34.38
C LYS A 168 1.68 -13.93 -34.59
N GLY A 169 2.38 -13.34 -33.62
CA GLY A 169 3.80 -12.99 -33.76
C GLY A 169 4.06 -11.79 -34.68
N GLU A 170 3.05 -10.95 -34.92
CA GLU A 170 3.16 -9.78 -35.80
C GLU A 170 3.79 -8.55 -35.10
N LEU A 171 3.88 -8.58 -33.77
CA LEU A 171 4.49 -7.51 -32.95
C LEU A 171 5.91 -7.90 -32.50
N LYS A 172 6.80 -6.90 -32.42
CA LYS A 172 8.21 -7.08 -32.05
C LYS A 172 8.49 -6.55 -30.64
N ASP A 173 9.38 -7.24 -29.93
CA ASP A 173 9.98 -6.80 -28.66
C ASP A 173 8.97 -6.18 -27.67
N GLU A 174 9.11 -4.89 -27.34
CA GLU A 174 8.29 -4.15 -26.36
C GLU A 174 6.83 -3.96 -26.79
N GLU A 175 6.52 -4.20 -28.06
CA GLU A 175 5.14 -4.20 -28.55
C GLU A 175 4.42 -5.51 -28.23
N GLN A 176 5.14 -6.58 -27.87
CA GLN A 176 4.50 -7.86 -27.54
C GLN A 176 3.71 -7.79 -26.24
N VAL A 177 2.54 -8.42 -26.28
CA VAL A 177 1.70 -8.59 -25.11
C VAL A 177 2.20 -9.77 -24.29
N SER A 178 2.68 -9.50 -23.08
CA SER A 178 3.10 -10.54 -22.13
C SER A 178 1.96 -11.47 -21.69
N ARG A 179 2.30 -12.71 -21.29
CA ARG A 179 1.34 -13.66 -20.68
C ARG A 179 0.69 -13.08 -19.42
N ALA A 180 1.46 -12.38 -18.59
CA ALA A 180 0.95 -11.70 -17.41
C ALA A 180 -0.12 -10.64 -17.75
N GLN A 181 0.07 -9.83 -18.80
CA GLN A 181 -0.94 -8.88 -19.27
C GLN A 181 -2.21 -9.57 -19.78
N LEU A 182 -2.09 -10.66 -20.54
CA LEU A 182 -3.25 -11.42 -21.01
C LEU A 182 -4.06 -11.99 -19.85
N GLY A 183 -3.40 -12.62 -18.88
CA GLY A 183 -4.08 -13.20 -17.73
C GLY A 183 -4.81 -12.14 -16.88
N ALA A 184 -4.16 -11.02 -16.60
CA ALA A 184 -4.77 -9.90 -15.88
C ALA A 184 -5.95 -9.28 -16.63
N PHE A 185 -5.81 -9.07 -17.94
CA PHE A 185 -6.85 -8.46 -18.78
C PHE A 185 -8.06 -9.39 -18.91
N PHE A 186 -7.86 -10.66 -19.27
CA PHE A 186 -8.98 -11.59 -19.46
C PHE A 186 -9.65 -11.97 -18.16
N ALA A 187 -8.92 -12.11 -17.04
CA ALA A 187 -9.57 -12.30 -15.73
C ALA A 187 -10.54 -11.16 -15.42
N ALA A 188 -10.13 -9.92 -15.74
CA ALA A 188 -10.99 -8.76 -15.56
C ALA A 188 -12.21 -8.78 -16.48
N MET A 189 -12.05 -9.18 -17.74
CA MET A 189 -13.17 -9.30 -18.67
C MET A 189 -14.16 -10.37 -18.19
N THR A 190 -13.68 -11.53 -17.77
CA THR A 190 -14.49 -12.67 -17.28
C THR A 190 -15.29 -12.29 -16.03
N ILE A 191 -14.63 -11.77 -14.99
CA ILE A 191 -15.29 -11.39 -13.73
C ILE A 191 -16.33 -10.29 -13.96
N ARG A 192 -16.01 -9.32 -14.82
CA ARG A 192 -16.94 -8.23 -15.17
C ARG A 192 -18.19 -8.74 -15.88
N ALA A 193 -18.07 -9.76 -16.71
CA ALA A 193 -19.22 -10.35 -17.39
C ALA A 193 -20.11 -11.14 -16.41
N ASN A 194 -19.50 -11.85 -15.46
CA ASN A 194 -20.20 -12.80 -14.59
C ASN A 194 -20.78 -12.18 -13.30
N ALA A 195 -20.00 -11.33 -12.62
CA ALA A 195 -20.25 -11.03 -11.20
C ALA A 195 -20.47 -9.54 -10.91
N PHE A 196 -20.03 -8.65 -11.79
CA PHE A 196 -20.07 -7.21 -11.52
C PHE A 196 -21.45 -6.60 -11.78
N PRO A 197 -21.80 -5.49 -11.10
CA PRO A 197 -23.04 -4.76 -11.38
C PRO A 197 -22.98 -4.03 -12.73
N GLU A 198 -24.15 -3.84 -13.36
CA GLU A 198 -24.35 -3.31 -14.72
C GLU A 198 -23.43 -2.13 -15.10
N PRO A 199 -23.23 -1.07 -14.28
CA PRO A 199 -22.38 0.06 -14.65
C PRO A 199 -20.90 -0.28 -14.87
N THR A 200 -20.47 -1.44 -14.37
CA THR A 200 -19.09 -1.93 -14.43
C THR A 200 -18.93 -3.23 -15.22
N GLN A 201 -20.02 -3.77 -15.75
CA GLN A 201 -20.01 -4.85 -16.74
C GLN A 201 -19.48 -4.35 -18.10
N TRP A 202 -19.48 -5.20 -19.11
CA TRP A 202 -19.03 -4.82 -20.44
C TRP A 202 -19.86 -3.69 -21.03
N SER A 203 -19.19 -2.74 -21.68
CA SER A 203 -19.86 -1.77 -22.54
C SER A 203 -20.36 -2.43 -23.82
N GLU A 204 -21.23 -1.74 -24.54
CA GLU A 204 -21.65 -2.18 -25.88
C GLU A 204 -20.47 -2.25 -26.85
N GLY A 205 -19.51 -1.33 -26.72
CA GLY A 205 -18.29 -1.34 -27.52
C GLY A 205 -17.41 -2.55 -27.24
N GLU A 206 -17.29 -2.95 -25.97
CA GLU A 206 -16.56 -4.17 -25.56
C GLU A 206 -17.25 -5.44 -26.08
N ARG A 207 -18.59 -5.53 -25.98
CA ARG A 207 -19.37 -6.64 -26.57
C ARG A 207 -19.16 -6.75 -28.07
N CYS A 208 -19.29 -5.63 -28.79
CA CYS A 208 -19.09 -5.56 -30.24
C CYS A 208 -17.68 -6.01 -30.64
N ALA A 209 -16.65 -5.50 -29.96
CA ALA A 209 -15.26 -5.87 -30.22
C ALA A 209 -15.00 -7.36 -29.91
N MET A 210 -15.52 -7.88 -28.80
CA MET A 210 -15.33 -9.29 -28.43
C MET A 210 -15.99 -10.21 -29.46
N ASN A 211 -17.23 -9.92 -29.88
CA ASN A 211 -17.92 -10.68 -30.93
C ASN A 211 -17.13 -10.71 -32.25
N HIS A 212 -16.44 -9.62 -32.59
CA HIS A 212 -15.63 -9.52 -33.80
C HIS A 212 -14.32 -10.33 -33.70
N TYR A 213 -13.58 -10.21 -32.58
CA TYR A 213 -12.23 -10.77 -32.46
C TYR A 213 -12.18 -12.17 -31.83
N TRP A 214 -13.12 -12.53 -30.95
CA TRP A 214 -13.07 -13.79 -30.20
C TRP A 214 -12.92 -15.04 -31.07
N PRO A 215 -13.63 -15.17 -32.22
CA PRO A 215 -13.44 -16.33 -33.10
C PRO A 215 -12.01 -16.49 -33.63
N GLN A 216 -11.27 -15.39 -33.79
CA GLN A 216 -9.86 -15.42 -34.21
C GLN A 216 -8.93 -15.64 -33.01
N LEU A 217 -9.22 -14.98 -31.88
CA LEU A 217 -8.45 -15.09 -30.65
C LEU A 217 -8.45 -16.52 -30.09
N VAL A 218 -9.61 -17.19 -30.05
CA VAL A 218 -9.71 -18.57 -29.54
C VAL A 218 -8.87 -19.58 -30.34
N ARG A 219 -8.53 -19.26 -31.60
CA ARG A 219 -7.66 -20.09 -32.44
C ARG A 219 -6.17 -19.76 -32.29
N ALA A 220 -5.84 -18.55 -31.85
CA ALA A 220 -4.47 -18.05 -31.76
C ALA A 220 -3.90 -18.05 -30.34
N LEU A 221 -4.77 -17.94 -29.33
CA LEU A 221 -4.36 -17.84 -27.93
C LEU A 221 -4.02 -19.21 -27.32
N PRO A 222 -3.07 -19.26 -26.36
CA PRO A 222 -2.78 -20.47 -25.60
C PRO A 222 -4.00 -20.97 -24.78
N PRO A 223 -4.10 -22.30 -24.50
CA PRO A 223 -5.25 -22.87 -23.80
C PRO A 223 -5.53 -22.29 -22.41
N ASP A 224 -4.49 -21.91 -21.67
CA ASP A 224 -4.62 -21.29 -20.34
C ASP A 224 -5.22 -19.88 -20.42
N ILE A 225 -4.90 -19.10 -21.46
CA ILE A 225 -5.56 -17.81 -21.71
C ILE A 225 -7.02 -18.00 -22.08
N ILE A 226 -7.33 -18.99 -22.93
CA ILE A 226 -8.70 -19.31 -23.31
C ILE A 226 -9.52 -19.73 -22.09
N PHE A 227 -8.93 -20.52 -21.19
CA PHE A 227 -9.54 -20.85 -19.91
C PHE A 227 -9.82 -19.61 -19.05
N ILE A 228 -8.87 -18.70 -18.89
CA ILE A 228 -9.06 -17.49 -18.09
C ILE A 228 -10.21 -16.63 -18.66
N ALA A 229 -10.24 -16.49 -19.99
CA ALA A 229 -11.23 -15.70 -20.70
C ALA A 229 -12.62 -16.35 -20.71
N ASP A 230 -12.71 -17.67 -20.80
CA ASP A 230 -13.98 -18.37 -20.96
C ASP A 230 -13.99 -19.71 -20.19
N PRO A 231 -13.94 -19.68 -18.85
CA PRO A 231 -13.75 -20.88 -18.03
C PRO A 231 -14.86 -21.92 -18.19
N GLU A 232 -16.09 -21.47 -18.49
CA GLU A 232 -17.28 -22.29 -18.73
C GLU A 232 -17.60 -22.47 -20.22
N GLY A 233 -16.86 -21.81 -21.11
CA GLY A 233 -17.03 -21.96 -22.56
C GLY A 233 -18.27 -21.28 -23.14
N SER A 234 -18.85 -20.30 -22.45
CA SER A 234 -20.08 -19.61 -22.86
C SER A 234 -20.06 -18.08 -22.65
N ILE A 235 -19.00 -17.53 -22.06
CA ILE A 235 -18.92 -16.12 -21.64
C ILE A 235 -18.53 -15.21 -22.80
N MET A 236 -17.60 -15.67 -23.63
CA MET A 236 -17.01 -14.85 -24.71
C MET A 236 -17.76 -15.00 -26.06
N GLY A 237 -18.86 -15.75 -26.10
CA GLY A 237 -19.71 -15.91 -27.29
C GLY A 237 -19.84 -17.37 -27.74
N ALA A 238 -19.45 -17.68 -28.98
CA ALA A 238 -19.56 -19.02 -29.55
C ALA A 238 -18.84 -20.06 -28.67
N GLY A 239 -19.58 -21.08 -28.24
CA GLY A 239 -19.09 -21.97 -27.20
C GLY A 239 -17.83 -22.74 -27.59
N ASN A 240 -16.91 -22.90 -26.64
CA ASN A 240 -15.67 -23.64 -26.82
C ASN A 240 -15.49 -24.69 -25.71
N SER A 241 -14.81 -25.79 -26.01
CA SER A 241 -14.58 -26.88 -25.04
C SER A 241 -13.24 -26.77 -24.29
N ILE A 242 -12.42 -25.75 -24.61
CA ILE A 242 -11.06 -25.61 -24.07
C ILE A 242 -11.14 -25.18 -22.60
N GLY A 243 -11.86 -24.10 -22.30
CA GLY A 243 -11.99 -23.59 -20.93
C GLY A 243 -12.54 -24.62 -19.93
N PRO A 244 -13.70 -25.25 -20.22
CA PRO A 244 -14.28 -26.27 -19.33
C PRO A 244 -13.37 -27.47 -19.07
N ARG A 245 -12.52 -27.84 -20.04
CA ARG A 245 -11.62 -29.00 -19.94
C ARG A 245 -10.22 -28.66 -19.45
N PHE A 246 -9.89 -27.38 -19.31
CA PHE A 246 -8.57 -26.97 -18.86
C PHE A 246 -8.38 -27.28 -17.37
N GLY A 247 -7.37 -28.09 -17.07
CA GLY A 247 -7.04 -28.54 -15.72
C GLY A 247 -5.64 -28.15 -15.24
N GLY A 248 -4.83 -27.47 -16.04
CA GLY A 248 -3.40 -27.25 -15.75
C GLY A 248 -2.51 -28.44 -16.13
N SER A 249 -1.21 -28.19 -16.30
CA SER A 249 -0.26 -29.19 -16.80
C SER A 249 0.57 -29.89 -15.71
N ILE A 250 0.73 -29.23 -14.56
CA ILE A 250 1.49 -29.71 -13.39
C ILE A 250 0.65 -29.58 -12.11
N PRO A 251 0.95 -30.29 -11.01
CA PRO A 251 0.13 -30.27 -9.79
C PRO A 251 -0.13 -28.87 -9.22
N SER A 252 0.89 -27.99 -9.23
CA SER A 252 0.75 -26.60 -8.79
C SER A 252 -0.21 -25.79 -9.68
N GLU A 253 -0.17 -26.01 -11.01
CA GLU A 253 -1.14 -25.44 -11.94
C GLU A 253 -2.54 -26.02 -11.74
N MET A 254 -2.68 -27.32 -11.47
CA MET A 254 -3.99 -27.94 -11.20
C MET A 254 -4.67 -27.30 -9.99
N ARG A 255 -3.91 -27.06 -8.91
CA ARG A 255 -4.41 -26.34 -7.74
C ARG A 255 -4.80 -24.90 -8.07
N LEU A 256 -3.94 -24.18 -8.79
CA LEU A 256 -4.18 -22.80 -9.19
C LEU A 256 -5.42 -22.68 -10.11
N VAL A 257 -5.60 -23.60 -11.05
CA VAL A 257 -6.77 -23.64 -11.95
C VAL A 257 -8.05 -23.91 -11.18
N GLY A 258 -8.02 -24.83 -10.21
CA GLY A 258 -9.15 -25.07 -9.30
C GLY A 258 -9.58 -23.80 -8.56
N ALA A 259 -8.61 -23.12 -7.94
CA ALA A 259 -8.86 -21.85 -7.25
C ALA A 259 -9.33 -20.74 -8.20
N LEU A 260 -8.78 -20.67 -9.41
CA LEU A 260 -9.17 -19.70 -10.43
C LEU A 260 -10.62 -19.83 -10.89
N ARG A 261 -11.18 -21.04 -10.93
CA ARG A 261 -12.60 -21.21 -11.30
C ARG A 261 -13.52 -20.46 -10.34
N GLU A 262 -13.25 -20.55 -9.05
CA GLU A 262 -14.02 -19.80 -8.04
C GLU A 262 -13.76 -18.29 -8.13
N VAL A 263 -12.49 -17.88 -8.24
CA VAL A 263 -12.13 -16.46 -8.36
C VAL A 263 -12.76 -15.82 -9.61
N LEU A 264 -12.71 -16.48 -10.77
CA LEU A 264 -13.28 -15.98 -12.03
C LEU A 264 -14.82 -15.94 -12.03
N ALA A 265 -15.45 -16.72 -11.15
CA ALA A 265 -16.89 -16.65 -10.88
C ALA A 265 -17.28 -15.53 -9.91
N GLY A 266 -16.32 -14.73 -9.42
CA GLY A 266 -16.55 -13.68 -8.42
C GLY A 266 -16.53 -14.16 -6.97
N GLY A 267 -16.05 -15.39 -6.72
CA GLY A 267 -15.97 -16.00 -5.40
C GLY A 267 -14.72 -15.62 -4.60
N HIS A 268 -14.64 -16.15 -3.38
CA HIS A 268 -13.56 -15.90 -2.41
C HIS A 268 -13.05 -17.22 -1.86
N LEU A 269 -11.74 -17.30 -1.68
CA LEU A 269 -11.08 -18.53 -1.25
C LEU A 269 -10.91 -18.61 0.27
N GLY A 270 -10.76 -19.83 0.76
CA GLY A 270 -10.34 -20.13 2.13
C GLY A 270 -8.88 -19.77 2.39
N TYR A 271 -8.52 -19.71 3.67
CA TYR A 271 -7.16 -19.39 4.12
C TYR A 271 -6.12 -20.40 3.61
N GLU A 272 -6.40 -21.70 3.79
CA GLU A 272 -5.48 -22.79 3.39
C GLU A 272 -5.34 -22.88 1.87
N GLU A 273 -6.41 -22.59 1.12
CA GLU A 273 -6.40 -22.60 -0.34
C GLU A 273 -5.47 -21.51 -0.89
N VAL A 274 -5.59 -20.28 -0.40
CA VAL A 274 -4.70 -19.19 -0.82
C VAL A 274 -3.26 -19.48 -0.42
N GLN A 275 -2.99 -19.93 0.81
CA GLN A 275 -1.63 -20.27 1.22
C GLN A 275 -1.04 -21.40 0.38
N GLY A 276 -1.82 -22.46 0.16
CA GLY A 276 -1.41 -23.63 -0.62
C GLY A 276 -1.16 -23.29 -2.09
N VAL A 277 -1.91 -22.33 -2.67
CA VAL A 277 -1.60 -21.79 -4.00
C VAL A 277 -0.29 -21.01 -3.96
N LEU A 278 -0.14 -20.04 -3.05
CA LEU A 278 1.05 -19.18 -3.02
C LEU A 278 2.35 -19.98 -2.82
N LYS A 279 2.37 -20.94 -1.89
CA LYS A 279 3.54 -21.79 -1.62
C LYS A 279 3.89 -22.71 -2.78
N ASP A 280 2.91 -23.13 -3.59
CA ASP A 280 3.14 -24.00 -4.75
C ASP A 280 3.64 -23.25 -5.98
N VAL A 281 3.28 -21.96 -6.12
CA VAL A 281 3.55 -21.17 -7.33
C VAL A 281 4.74 -20.22 -7.20
N LEU A 282 5.18 -19.90 -5.98
CA LEU A 282 6.32 -19.01 -5.72
C LEU A 282 7.49 -19.78 -5.11
N PRO A 283 8.75 -19.35 -5.35
CA PRO A 283 9.17 -18.18 -6.13
C PRO A 283 8.98 -18.34 -7.65
N LEU A 284 8.75 -17.23 -8.36
CA LEU A 284 8.91 -17.18 -9.82
C LEU A 284 10.40 -17.28 -10.17
N LYS A 285 10.73 -18.19 -11.07
CA LYS A 285 12.09 -18.33 -11.60
C LYS A 285 12.28 -17.31 -12.73
N LEU A 286 13.26 -16.41 -12.59
CA LEU A 286 13.59 -15.41 -13.63
C LEU A 286 14.19 -16.06 -14.89
N ASP A 287 14.80 -17.23 -14.75
CA ASP A 287 15.42 -17.93 -15.86
C ASP A 287 14.36 -18.82 -16.52
N GLY A 288 14.11 -18.62 -17.82
CA GLY A 288 13.15 -19.35 -18.66
C GLY A 288 13.41 -20.86 -18.82
N SER A 289 13.99 -21.51 -17.82
CA SER A 289 14.03 -22.96 -17.59
C SER A 289 12.59 -23.48 -17.43
N ALA A 290 11.95 -23.70 -18.58
CA ALA A 290 10.53 -23.94 -18.78
C ALA A 290 9.97 -25.30 -18.30
N SER A 291 10.69 -26.08 -17.50
CA SER A 291 10.19 -27.43 -17.17
C SER A 291 9.24 -27.50 -15.98
N HIS A 292 9.21 -26.50 -15.08
CA HIS A 292 8.41 -26.59 -13.83
C HIS A 292 7.86 -25.26 -13.27
N SER A 293 7.85 -24.15 -14.03
CA SER A 293 7.25 -22.89 -13.57
C SER A 293 5.77 -22.80 -13.96
N VAL A 294 4.94 -22.29 -13.05
CA VAL A 294 3.52 -22.03 -13.29
C VAL A 294 3.36 -20.92 -14.33
N SER A 295 2.36 -21.04 -15.20
CA SER A 295 2.07 -20.00 -16.20
C SER A 295 1.80 -18.63 -15.55
N GLU A 296 2.56 -17.61 -15.98
CA GLU A 296 2.40 -16.22 -15.51
C GLU A 296 0.99 -15.66 -15.75
N SER A 297 0.29 -16.14 -16.78
CA SER A 297 -1.09 -15.73 -17.05
C SER A 297 -2.07 -16.25 -16.00
N LEU A 298 -1.90 -17.49 -15.52
CA LEU A 298 -2.74 -18.06 -14.46
C LEU A 298 -2.48 -17.31 -13.15
N LEU A 299 -1.21 -17.06 -12.83
CA LEU A 299 -0.85 -16.32 -11.62
C LEU A 299 -1.32 -14.87 -11.68
N SER A 300 -1.17 -14.19 -12.82
CA SER A 300 -1.65 -12.81 -12.97
C SER A 300 -3.18 -12.73 -12.92
N ALA A 301 -3.88 -13.70 -13.52
CA ALA A 301 -5.33 -13.83 -13.42
C ALA A 301 -5.78 -14.02 -11.98
N PHE A 302 -5.06 -14.81 -11.20
CA PHE A 302 -5.38 -15.08 -9.80
C PHE A 302 -5.23 -13.82 -8.93
N LEU A 303 -4.08 -13.15 -9.04
CA LEU A 303 -3.79 -11.93 -8.28
C LEU A 303 -4.77 -10.79 -8.63
N ILE A 304 -5.08 -10.60 -9.92
CA ILE A 304 -6.02 -9.57 -10.35
C ILE A 304 -7.47 -9.97 -10.06
N GLY A 305 -7.82 -11.25 -10.20
CA GLY A 305 -9.15 -11.73 -9.90
C GLY A 305 -9.53 -11.52 -8.44
N GLN A 306 -8.68 -11.92 -7.49
CA GLN A 306 -8.93 -11.67 -6.07
C GLN A 306 -9.01 -10.18 -5.72
N ARG A 307 -8.13 -9.35 -6.33
CA ARG A 307 -8.24 -7.89 -6.21
C ARG A 307 -9.60 -7.38 -6.68
N MET A 308 -10.08 -7.89 -7.81
CA MET A 308 -11.34 -7.47 -8.42
C MET A 308 -12.55 -7.90 -7.59
N ASN A 309 -12.49 -9.06 -6.94
CA ASN A 309 -13.54 -9.53 -6.04
C ASN A 309 -13.55 -8.79 -4.70
N ARG A 310 -12.48 -8.06 -4.37
CA ARG A 310 -12.16 -7.44 -3.08
C ARG A 310 -11.82 -8.48 -2.03
N GLU A 311 -10.59 -8.45 -1.58
CA GLU A 311 -10.04 -9.47 -0.70
C GLU A 311 -10.79 -9.54 0.63
N THR A 312 -11.09 -10.75 1.09
CA THR A 312 -11.61 -10.98 2.44
C THR A 312 -10.49 -10.96 3.48
N ASP A 313 -10.86 -10.79 4.75
CA ASP A 313 -9.91 -10.90 5.88
C ASP A 313 -9.16 -12.24 5.90
N ARG A 314 -9.82 -13.33 5.48
CA ARG A 314 -9.22 -14.67 5.44
C ARG A 314 -8.15 -14.77 4.35
N GLU A 315 -8.46 -14.25 3.16
CA GLU A 315 -7.51 -14.21 2.04
C GLU A 315 -6.32 -13.30 2.38
N LEU A 316 -6.57 -12.09 2.90
CA LEU A 316 -5.50 -11.18 3.33
C LEU A 316 -4.60 -11.80 4.41
N LYS A 317 -5.19 -12.52 5.37
CA LYS A 317 -4.43 -13.27 6.38
C LYS A 317 -3.57 -14.35 5.73
N ALA A 318 -4.09 -15.08 4.75
CA ALA A 318 -3.34 -16.10 4.02
C ALA A 318 -2.13 -15.50 3.31
N TYR A 319 -2.33 -14.41 2.56
CA TYR A 319 -1.24 -13.66 1.93
C TYR A 319 -0.21 -13.14 2.92
N CYS A 320 -0.65 -12.66 4.09
CA CYS A 320 0.24 -12.11 5.11
C CYS A 320 1.16 -13.16 5.72
N LEU A 321 0.65 -14.37 5.96
CA LEU A 321 1.35 -15.41 6.71
C LEU A 321 1.97 -16.51 5.83
N ALA A 322 1.76 -16.46 4.51
CA ALA A 322 2.18 -17.52 3.58
C ALA A 322 3.68 -17.78 3.58
N PHE A 323 4.51 -16.79 3.90
CA PHE A 323 5.98 -16.90 3.82
C PHE A 323 6.69 -16.57 5.14
N ASP A 324 5.96 -16.60 6.26
CA ASP A 324 6.54 -16.34 7.58
C ASP A 324 7.66 -17.30 7.96
N ASP A 325 7.60 -18.53 7.44
CA ASP A 325 8.55 -19.61 7.69
C ASP A 325 9.59 -19.79 6.58
N GLU A 326 9.59 -18.93 5.54
CA GLU A 326 10.46 -19.07 4.36
C GLU A 326 11.96 -19.06 4.73
N LEU A 327 12.35 -18.25 5.72
CA LEU A 327 13.72 -18.14 6.20
C LEU A 327 13.92 -18.71 7.62
N GLY A 328 12.94 -19.48 8.11
CA GLY A 328 12.90 -19.95 9.49
C GLY A 328 12.31 -18.94 10.47
N GLN A 329 12.51 -19.17 11.77
CA GLN A 329 11.89 -18.35 12.81
C GLN A 329 12.54 -16.94 12.89
N PRO A 330 11.74 -15.87 13.00
CA PRO A 330 12.26 -14.52 13.21
C PRO A 330 13.19 -14.43 14.44
N PRO A 331 14.37 -13.80 14.31
CA PRO A 331 15.25 -13.61 15.45
C PRO A 331 14.63 -12.65 16.47
N ILE A 332 15.02 -12.77 17.74
CA ILE A 332 14.50 -11.93 18.84
C ILE A 332 15.56 -10.92 19.28
N ALA A 333 15.30 -9.63 19.09
CA ALA A 333 16.11 -8.52 19.55
C ALA A 333 15.85 -8.19 21.04
N ASP A 334 16.92 -7.93 21.77
CA ASP A 334 16.93 -7.49 23.16
C ASP A 334 16.84 -5.95 23.21
N VAL A 335 15.65 -5.46 22.86
CA VAL A 335 15.32 -4.03 22.86
C VAL A 335 14.04 -3.81 23.67
N LYS A 336 13.93 -2.64 24.33
CA LYS A 336 12.75 -2.30 25.16
C LYS A 336 11.45 -2.22 24.34
N SER A 337 11.57 -1.80 23.08
CA SER A 337 10.45 -1.67 22.16
C SER A 337 10.94 -1.76 20.73
N LEU A 338 10.08 -2.27 19.85
CA LEU A 338 10.31 -2.37 18.42
C LEU A 338 9.05 -1.96 17.66
N THR A 339 9.18 -0.97 16.78
CA THR A 339 8.12 -0.61 15.83
C THR A 339 8.50 -1.03 14.41
N HIS A 340 7.65 -1.84 13.78
CA HIS A 340 7.73 -2.17 12.36
C HIS A 340 7.02 -1.11 11.50
N TYR A 341 7.67 -0.67 10.43
CA TYR A 341 7.15 0.36 9.53
C TYR A 341 6.78 -0.22 8.16
N GLY A 342 5.48 -0.40 7.97
CA GLY A 342 4.85 -0.88 6.73
C GLY A 342 4.44 0.24 5.78
N GLU A 343 5.42 0.84 5.12
CA GLU A 343 5.16 1.79 4.03
C GLU A 343 4.60 1.09 2.78
N PRO A 344 3.88 1.77 1.87
CA PRO A 344 3.60 1.22 0.55
C PRO A 344 4.90 0.94 -0.21
N TYR A 345 5.12 -0.30 -0.61
CA TYR A 345 6.36 -0.74 -1.27
C TYR A 345 6.56 -0.10 -2.64
N ASP A 346 5.48 0.34 -3.31
CA ASP A 346 5.55 1.07 -4.58
C ASP A 346 5.98 2.55 -4.44
N GLY A 347 6.27 2.99 -3.22
CA GLY A 347 6.89 4.27 -2.91
C GLY A 347 6.00 5.50 -3.12
N ASN A 348 6.58 6.68 -2.89
CA ASN A 348 5.93 7.97 -3.15
C ASN A 348 6.55 8.69 -4.33
N THR A 349 5.73 9.40 -5.08
CA THR A 349 6.17 10.04 -6.33
C THR A 349 6.28 11.54 -6.22
N ARG A 350 5.52 12.20 -5.33
CA ARG A 350 5.44 13.67 -5.31
C ARG A 350 6.03 14.26 -4.05
N PHE A 351 5.74 13.68 -2.89
CA PHE A 351 6.00 14.33 -1.61
C PHE A 351 7.18 13.73 -0.83
N PHE A 352 7.79 14.57 0.02
CA PHE A 352 8.85 14.21 0.97
C PHE A 352 8.44 13.02 1.86
N ARG A 353 9.31 12.01 1.93
CA ARG A 353 9.12 10.82 2.78
C ARG A 353 9.96 10.93 4.03
N SER A 354 9.29 11.07 5.17
CA SER A 354 9.92 11.31 6.47
C SER A 354 10.37 10.04 7.22
N THR A 355 9.88 8.86 6.82
CA THR A 355 9.92 7.64 7.65
C THR A 355 11.34 7.18 8.04
N LEU A 356 12.31 7.22 7.11
CA LEU A 356 13.72 6.93 7.42
C LEU A 356 14.28 7.86 8.51
N PHE A 357 13.97 9.15 8.42
CA PHE A 357 14.45 10.16 9.36
C PHE A 357 13.72 10.06 10.71
N VAL A 358 12.43 9.70 10.70
CA VAL A 358 11.65 9.41 11.92
C VAL A 358 12.25 8.23 12.67
N ALA A 359 12.66 7.15 11.98
CA ALA A 359 13.32 6.01 12.62
C ALA A 359 14.63 6.42 13.32
N ALA A 360 15.45 7.26 12.66
CA ALA A 360 16.66 7.79 13.26
C ALA A 360 16.38 8.64 14.51
N VAL A 361 15.33 9.49 14.49
CA VAL A 361 14.90 10.27 15.65
C VAL A 361 14.44 9.38 16.80
N ARG A 362 13.58 8.40 16.53
CA ARG A 362 13.03 7.49 17.55
C ARG A 362 14.10 6.65 18.23
N SER A 363 15.12 6.24 17.48
CA SER A 363 16.26 5.49 18.04
C SER A 363 17.05 6.26 19.11
N CYS A 364 17.04 7.60 19.09
CA CYS A 364 17.78 8.44 20.04
C CYS A 364 17.29 8.33 21.49
N TYR A 365 16.03 7.92 21.69
CA TYR A 365 15.42 7.75 23.01
C TYR A 365 14.93 6.30 23.22
N GLY A 366 15.58 5.37 22.51
CA GLY A 366 15.48 3.93 22.70
C GLY A 366 14.24 3.27 22.08
N GLU A 367 13.43 3.98 21.30
CA GLU A 367 12.34 3.36 20.54
C GLU A 367 12.92 2.78 19.24
N SER A 368 13.25 1.48 19.26
CA SER A 368 13.87 0.84 18.09
C SER A 368 12.87 0.70 16.95
N CYS A 369 13.36 0.88 15.72
CA CYS A 369 12.53 0.91 14.52
C CYS A 369 13.07 -0.07 13.47
N LEU A 370 12.21 -0.96 12.96
CA LEU A 370 12.52 -1.78 11.80
C LEU A 370 11.74 -1.29 10.60
N LEU A 371 12.47 -0.72 9.65
CA LEU A 371 11.95 -0.37 8.33
C LEU A 371 12.04 -1.61 7.43
N HIS A 372 11.02 -1.84 6.61
CA HIS A 372 11.05 -2.89 5.60
C HIS A 372 10.41 -2.40 4.30
N GLY A 373 10.97 -2.83 3.17
CA GLY A 373 10.56 -2.32 1.87
C GLY A 373 11.20 -3.08 0.71
N VAL A 374 11.45 -2.38 -0.39
CA VAL A 374 12.03 -2.94 -1.61
C VAL A 374 12.78 -1.84 -2.39
N ASP A 375 13.69 -2.23 -3.27
CA ASP A 375 14.50 -1.35 -4.11
C ASP A 375 13.65 -0.64 -5.15
N TRP A 376 12.69 -1.36 -5.74
CA TRP A 376 11.80 -0.81 -6.74
C TRP A 376 10.53 -1.65 -6.87
N MET A 377 9.38 -0.98 -6.96
CA MET A 377 8.10 -1.68 -7.12
C MET A 377 7.07 -0.90 -7.95
N PRO A 378 6.42 -1.55 -8.93
CA PRO A 378 5.31 -0.99 -9.67
C PRO A 378 4.02 -0.99 -8.82
N PRO A 379 2.97 -0.24 -9.23
CA PRO A 379 2.86 0.52 -10.48
C PRO A 379 3.32 1.97 -10.38
N LYS A 380 3.60 2.46 -9.17
CA LYS A 380 4.05 3.84 -8.98
C LYS A 380 5.51 4.01 -9.33
N ALA A 381 6.38 3.04 -8.99
CA ALA A 381 7.82 3.19 -9.11
C ALA A 381 8.35 4.45 -8.38
N GLY A 382 7.79 4.74 -7.20
CA GLY A 382 8.13 5.89 -6.37
C GLY A 382 9.35 5.65 -5.48
N ILE A 383 9.80 6.71 -4.79
CA ILE A 383 10.93 6.67 -3.88
C ILE A 383 10.64 5.70 -2.73
N THR A 384 11.58 4.81 -2.45
CA THR A 384 11.55 3.89 -1.30
C THR A 384 12.67 4.20 -0.31
N GLU A 385 12.58 3.66 0.90
CA GLU A 385 13.62 3.75 1.92
C GLU A 385 14.91 3.04 1.47
N GLU A 386 14.80 1.94 0.71
CA GLU A 386 15.97 1.23 0.15
C GLU A 386 16.77 2.12 -0.79
N GLN A 387 16.10 2.80 -1.72
CA GLN A 387 16.75 3.70 -2.68
C GLN A 387 17.50 4.83 -1.97
N MET A 388 16.88 5.40 -0.92
CA MET A 388 17.53 6.43 -0.11
C MET A 388 18.79 5.89 0.60
N LEU A 389 18.69 4.71 1.20
CA LEU A 389 19.81 4.06 1.89
C LEU A 389 20.94 3.65 0.94
N GLN A 390 20.61 3.04 -0.20
CA GLN A 390 21.57 2.71 -1.26
C GLN A 390 22.26 3.96 -1.80
N PHE A 391 21.49 5.03 -2.07
CA PHE A 391 22.05 6.30 -2.52
C PHE A 391 23.05 6.89 -1.50
N MET A 392 22.80 6.69 -0.21
CA MET A 392 23.68 7.09 0.89
C MET A 392 24.87 6.15 1.15
N GLY A 393 24.97 5.02 0.44
CA GLY A 393 26.04 4.04 0.58
C GLY A 393 25.87 3.05 1.74
N ALA A 394 24.66 2.89 2.28
CA ALA A 394 24.38 1.85 3.27
C ALA A 394 24.28 0.47 2.62
N ASN A 395 24.65 -0.57 3.36
CA ASN A 395 24.33 -1.93 2.96
C ASN A 395 22.82 -2.18 3.15
N THR A 396 22.16 -2.62 2.09
CA THR A 396 20.72 -2.97 2.10
C THR A 396 20.47 -4.46 1.92
N HIS A 397 21.52 -5.24 1.65
CA HIS A 397 21.51 -6.70 1.63
C HIS A 397 21.79 -7.22 3.04
N LEU A 398 20.73 -7.23 3.86
CA LEU A 398 20.81 -7.59 5.27
C LEU A 398 19.82 -8.70 5.60
N SER A 399 20.31 -9.74 6.25
CA SER A 399 19.47 -10.79 6.83
C SER A 399 18.68 -10.28 8.04
N PRO A 400 17.58 -10.95 8.44
CA PRO A 400 16.88 -10.65 9.70
C PRO A 400 17.80 -10.64 10.93
N LEU A 401 18.82 -11.50 10.97
CA LEU A 401 19.77 -11.57 12.07
C LEU A 401 20.68 -10.33 12.12
N GLN A 402 21.19 -9.88 10.97
CA GLN A 402 21.99 -8.66 10.88
C GLN A 402 21.13 -7.42 11.21
N ALA A 403 19.86 -7.41 10.82
CA ALA A 403 18.93 -6.36 11.21
C ALA A 403 18.73 -6.33 12.73
N LYS A 404 18.60 -7.49 13.39
CA LYS A 404 18.62 -7.58 14.86
C LYS A 404 19.88 -6.93 15.46
N MET A 405 21.06 -7.18 14.91
CA MET A 405 22.30 -6.56 15.41
C MET A 405 22.27 -5.03 15.33
N LEU A 406 21.70 -4.47 14.24
CA LEU A 406 21.53 -3.02 14.08
C LEU A 406 20.51 -2.42 15.05
N LEU A 407 19.45 -3.17 15.36
CA LEU A 407 18.43 -2.77 16.34
C LEU A 407 19.00 -2.72 17.77
N GLU A 408 19.92 -3.62 18.10
CA GLU A 408 20.58 -3.72 19.42
C GLU A 408 21.79 -2.79 19.57
N ASP A 409 22.31 -2.25 18.46
CA ASP A 409 23.46 -1.35 18.50
C ASP A 409 23.07 -0.02 19.18
N GLY A 410 23.74 0.25 20.30
CA GLY A 410 23.48 1.41 21.16
C GLY A 410 23.73 2.77 20.50
N GLU A 411 24.41 2.82 19.35
CA GLU A 411 24.71 4.02 18.55
C GLU A 411 23.94 4.07 17.22
N VAL A 412 23.11 3.05 16.92
CA VAL A 412 22.24 2.97 15.75
C VAL A 412 20.77 2.86 16.16
N GLY A 413 20.33 1.74 16.76
CA GLY A 413 18.98 1.56 17.30
C GLY A 413 17.84 1.48 16.26
N PHE A 414 18.14 1.37 14.97
CA PHE A 414 17.14 1.11 13.92
C PHE A 414 17.74 0.23 12.81
N GLY A 415 16.88 -0.50 12.10
CA GLY A 415 17.25 -1.41 11.03
C GLY A 415 16.45 -1.16 9.75
N TYR A 416 17.01 -1.56 8.62
CA TYR A 416 16.28 -1.73 7.36
C TYR A 416 16.52 -3.12 6.80
N VAL A 417 15.47 -3.73 6.25
CA VAL A 417 15.55 -5.00 5.52
C VAL A 417 14.75 -4.92 4.22
N SER A 418 15.30 -5.50 3.16
CA SER A 418 14.64 -5.56 1.86
C SER A 418 13.77 -6.82 1.75
N GLN A 419 12.67 -6.73 0.98
CA GLN A 419 11.83 -7.88 0.64
C GLN A 419 12.64 -8.98 -0.05
N ARG A 420 13.69 -8.61 -0.80
CA ARG A 420 14.58 -9.56 -1.48
C ARG A 420 15.29 -10.52 -0.51
N ASP A 421 15.65 -10.03 0.68
CA ASP A 421 16.45 -10.77 1.67
C ASP A 421 15.58 -11.37 2.78
N THR A 422 14.29 -11.03 2.82
CA THR A 422 13.35 -11.47 3.86
C THR A 422 12.23 -12.36 3.34
N HIS A 423 11.80 -12.14 2.10
CA HIS A 423 10.72 -12.88 1.43
C HIS A 423 11.03 -13.02 -0.07
N PRO A 424 12.09 -13.75 -0.47
CA PRO A 424 12.50 -13.87 -1.86
C PRO A 424 11.39 -14.39 -2.78
N SER A 425 10.50 -15.25 -2.27
CA SER A 425 9.29 -15.68 -2.98
C SER A 425 8.38 -14.53 -3.38
N LEU A 426 8.14 -13.56 -2.50
CA LEU A 426 7.34 -12.38 -2.81
C LEU A 426 8.10 -11.39 -3.71
N HIS A 427 9.40 -11.23 -3.48
CA HIS A 427 10.24 -10.36 -4.30
C HIS A 427 10.34 -10.83 -5.77
N SER A 428 10.25 -12.13 -6.03
CA SER A 428 10.24 -12.68 -7.38
C SER A 428 9.10 -12.14 -8.27
N LEU A 429 8.06 -11.56 -7.68
CA LEU A 429 6.90 -11.01 -8.38
C LEU A 429 7.10 -9.59 -8.93
N VAL A 430 8.22 -8.91 -8.67
CA VAL A 430 8.41 -7.49 -9.06
C VAL A 430 8.16 -7.27 -10.56
N GLY A 431 8.74 -8.13 -11.42
CA GLY A 431 8.54 -8.07 -12.87
C GLY A 431 7.08 -8.29 -13.25
N LEU A 432 6.46 -9.38 -12.78
CA LEU A 432 5.04 -9.68 -13.05
C LEU A 432 4.11 -8.55 -12.59
N ARG A 433 4.39 -7.92 -11.44
CA ARG A 433 3.59 -6.80 -10.90
C ARG A 433 3.61 -5.57 -11.80
N GLU A 434 4.63 -5.40 -12.65
CA GLU A 434 4.68 -4.33 -13.64
C GLU A 434 3.65 -4.56 -14.74
N HIS A 435 3.57 -5.80 -15.23
CA HIS A 435 2.67 -6.22 -16.30
C HIS A 435 1.19 -6.24 -15.87
N ILE A 436 0.88 -6.49 -14.60
CA ILE A 436 -0.52 -6.46 -14.14
C ILE A 436 -1.04 -5.05 -13.84
N LYS A 437 -0.15 -4.04 -13.75
CA LYS A 437 -0.41 -2.61 -13.51
C LYS A 437 -1.11 -2.22 -12.20
N LYS A 438 -1.74 -3.16 -11.50
CA LYS A 438 -2.56 -2.92 -10.32
C LYS A 438 -1.88 -3.52 -9.10
N ARG A 439 -2.20 -2.95 -7.93
CA ARG A 439 -1.72 -3.46 -6.64
C ARG A 439 -2.44 -4.79 -6.34
N PRO A 440 -1.77 -5.94 -6.31
CA PRO A 440 -2.43 -7.20 -5.94
C PRO A 440 -2.76 -7.23 -4.42
N PRO A 441 -3.48 -8.25 -3.93
CA PRO A 441 -3.71 -8.48 -2.49
C PRO A 441 -2.45 -8.32 -1.63
N LEU A 442 -1.31 -8.80 -2.15
CA LEU A 442 0.01 -8.70 -1.54
C LEU A 442 0.40 -7.27 -1.16
N ALA A 443 0.01 -6.26 -1.95
CA ALA A 443 0.35 -4.86 -1.66
C ALA A 443 -0.31 -4.33 -0.36
N THR A 444 -1.34 -5.01 0.13
CA THR A 444 -1.95 -4.74 1.43
C THR A 444 -1.22 -5.47 2.54
N SER A 445 -0.99 -6.79 2.38
CA SER A 445 -0.42 -7.65 3.41
C SER A 445 1.09 -7.50 3.61
N GLU A 446 1.85 -7.12 2.57
CA GLU A 446 3.31 -6.93 2.64
C GLU A 446 3.74 -5.78 3.56
N LYS A 447 2.79 -4.93 3.97
CA LYS A 447 3.00 -3.87 4.97
C LYS A 447 2.96 -4.37 6.41
N ILE A 448 2.38 -5.54 6.68
CA ILE A 448 2.13 -6.04 8.04
C ILE A 448 3.06 -7.22 8.32
N GLN A 449 4.34 -6.92 8.51
CA GLN A 449 5.40 -7.92 8.65
C GLN A 449 6.09 -7.83 10.02
N GLN A 450 6.47 -8.98 10.57
CA GLN A 450 7.17 -9.10 11.86
C GLN A 450 8.48 -9.87 11.66
N ILE A 451 9.40 -9.25 10.90
CA ILE A 451 10.64 -9.87 10.40
C ILE A 451 11.66 -10.14 11.51
N VAL A 452 11.65 -9.31 12.54
CA VAL A 452 12.43 -9.46 13.77
C VAL A 452 11.45 -9.29 14.92
N ARG A 453 11.58 -10.06 15.99
CA ARG A 453 10.77 -9.90 17.19
C ARG A 453 11.52 -9.13 18.27
N ALA A 454 10.82 -8.57 19.24
CA ALA A 454 11.46 -7.95 20.41
C ALA A 454 11.17 -8.73 21.70
N ARG A 455 12.11 -8.70 22.65
CA ARG A 455 11.83 -9.08 24.05
C ARG A 455 10.87 -8.10 24.73
N GLY A 456 10.96 -6.83 24.35
CA GLY A 456 10.09 -5.78 24.83
C GLY A 456 8.79 -5.65 24.05
N ARG A 457 8.24 -4.44 24.02
CA ARG A 457 6.96 -4.14 23.37
C ARG A 457 7.08 -4.10 21.84
N GLU A 458 6.15 -4.72 21.13
CA GLU A 458 6.10 -4.71 19.67
C GLU A 458 4.93 -3.86 19.17
N ALA A 459 5.18 -3.12 18.10
CA ALA A 459 4.17 -2.33 17.42
C ALA A 459 4.34 -2.37 15.90
N ILE A 460 3.26 -2.13 15.17
CA ILE A 460 3.29 -1.97 13.71
C ILE A 460 2.60 -0.66 13.33
N VAL A 461 3.23 0.10 12.43
CA VAL A 461 2.63 1.29 11.80
C VAL A 461 2.53 1.05 10.30
N ALA A 462 1.36 1.29 9.70
CA ALA A 462 1.16 1.12 8.27
C ALA A 462 0.36 2.26 7.64
N GLY A 463 0.67 2.55 6.37
CA GLY A 463 -0.05 3.56 5.58
C GLY A 463 -1.21 2.96 4.82
N PHE A 464 -2.29 3.72 4.58
CA PHE A 464 -3.35 3.32 3.66
C PHE A 464 -3.85 4.49 2.81
N TYR A 465 -4.43 4.18 1.65
CA TYR A 465 -4.86 5.17 0.67
C TYR A 465 -6.39 5.22 0.49
N HIS A 466 -7.01 4.05 0.35
CA HIS A 466 -8.45 3.93 0.13
C HIS A 466 -9.15 3.61 1.45
N ASP A 467 -10.32 4.21 1.64
CA ASP A 467 -11.16 3.94 2.81
C ASP A 467 -11.59 2.47 2.84
N GLY A 468 -11.73 1.91 4.04
CA GLY A 468 -12.09 0.52 4.27
C GLY A 468 -10.90 -0.43 4.37
N TYR A 469 -9.67 0.08 4.21
CA TYR A 469 -8.45 -0.70 4.48
C TYR A 469 -7.89 -0.50 5.89
N GLU A 470 -8.51 0.34 6.73
CA GLU A 470 -8.07 0.56 8.11
C GLU A 470 -8.23 -0.72 8.91
N GLU A 471 -9.45 -1.27 8.92
CA GLU A 471 -9.78 -2.44 9.73
C GLU A 471 -9.06 -3.71 9.25
N PRO A 472 -8.96 -4.03 7.94
CA PRO A 472 -8.17 -5.16 7.48
C PRO A 472 -6.69 -5.10 7.90
N LEU A 473 -6.06 -3.91 7.84
CA LEU A 473 -4.67 -3.75 8.29
C LEU A 473 -4.55 -3.92 9.81
N LEU A 474 -5.44 -3.31 10.60
CA LEU A 474 -5.45 -3.48 12.06
C LEU A 474 -5.75 -4.93 12.46
N MET A 475 -6.65 -5.62 11.74
CA MET A 475 -6.92 -7.03 11.91
C MET A 475 -5.65 -7.86 11.71
N LEU A 476 -4.89 -7.63 10.64
CA LEU A 476 -3.62 -8.31 10.41
C LEU A 476 -2.61 -8.04 11.54
N MET A 477 -2.52 -6.79 12.02
CA MET A 477 -1.64 -6.47 13.16
C MET A 477 -2.06 -7.22 14.44
N ARG A 478 -3.36 -7.30 14.74
CA ARG A 478 -3.86 -8.12 15.87
C ARG A 478 -3.53 -9.60 15.68
N ARG A 479 -3.60 -10.12 14.46
CA ARG A 479 -3.23 -11.51 14.13
C ARG A 479 -1.73 -11.79 14.27
N ARG A 480 -0.88 -10.78 14.07
CA ARG A 480 0.57 -10.83 14.39
C ARG A 480 0.84 -10.86 15.90
N GLY A 481 -0.15 -10.50 16.72
CA GLY A 481 -0.02 -10.52 18.18
C GLY A 481 0.76 -9.34 18.75
N VAL A 482 0.98 -8.26 17.98
CA VAL A 482 1.65 -7.06 18.50
C VAL A 482 0.78 -6.33 19.54
N GLN A 483 1.43 -5.63 20.48
CA GLN A 483 0.76 -4.93 21.57
C GLN A 483 0.07 -3.66 21.09
N SER A 484 0.63 -2.98 20.08
CA SER A 484 0.03 -1.77 19.51
C SER A 484 0.07 -1.77 17.98
N GLY A 485 -0.98 -1.25 17.36
CA GLY A 485 -1.08 -1.12 15.91
C GLY A 485 -1.62 0.26 15.54
N LEU A 486 -1.04 0.88 14.52
CA LEU A 486 -1.46 2.20 14.04
C LEU A 486 -1.54 2.19 12.50
N VAL A 487 -2.67 2.62 11.97
CA VAL A 487 -2.84 2.88 10.55
C VAL A 487 -3.04 4.38 10.33
N VAL A 488 -2.34 4.93 9.34
CA VAL A 488 -2.36 6.36 9.02
C VAL A 488 -2.75 6.56 7.56
N LYS A 489 -3.67 7.49 7.32
CA LYS A 489 -3.96 8.00 5.99
C LYS A 489 -3.05 9.17 5.66
N GLY A 490 -1.85 8.89 5.18
CA GLY A 490 -0.92 9.91 4.72
C GLY A 490 -1.10 10.25 3.23
N GLU A 491 -0.35 11.27 2.79
CA GLU A 491 -0.30 11.63 1.38
C GLU A 491 0.24 10.47 0.53
N GLU A 492 -0.40 10.22 -0.62
CA GLU A 492 -0.09 9.09 -1.50
C GLU A 492 -0.23 7.70 -0.84
N GLY A 493 -0.84 7.61 0.34
CA GLY A 493 -1.04 6.38 1.10
C GLY A 493 0.14 6.01 1.98
N ALA A 494 1.12 6.91 2.15
CA ALA A 494 2.21 6.73 3.09
C ALA A 494 1.69 6.75 4.55
N LEU A 495 2.53 6.31 5.48
CA LEU A 495 2.19 6.33 6.92
C LEU A 495 2.51 7.65 7.62
N SER A 496 3.04 8.64 6.89
CA SER A 496 3.41 9.93 7.47
C SER A 496 2.27 10.94 7.44
N MET A 497 1.98 11.53 8.60
CA MET A 497 1.15 12.72 8.78
C MET A 497 1.83 13.97 8.19
N THR A 498 1.03 15.00 7.89
CA THR A 498 1.45 16.29 7.32
C THR A 498 0.98 17.45 8.19
N THR A 499 1.71 18.56 8.14
CA THR A 499 1.35 19.83 8.78
C THR A 499 0.33 20.64 7.97
N LYS A 500 -0.06 20.18 6.79
CA LYS A 500 -1.00 20.87 5.91
C LYS A 500 -2.36 21.04 6.59
N SER A 501 -2.93 22.24 6.46
CA SER A 501 -4.33 22.48 6.84
C SER A 501 -5.27 21.52 6.11
N ARG A 502 -6.30 21.07 6.81
CA ARG A 502 -7.37 20.27 6.22
C ARG A 502 -7.94 20.97 4.98
N SER A 503 -8.12 20.21 3.90
CA SER A 503 -8.82 20.72 2.72
C SER A 503 -10.30 20.92 3.04
N ILE A 504 -10.79 22.15 2.89
CA ILE A 504 -12.21 22.52 3.08
C ILE A 504 -13.11 21.82 2.04
N HIS A 505 -12.54 21.40 0.90
CA HIS A 505 -13.27 20.77 -0.20
C HIS A 505 -13.26 19.24 -0.19
N ALA A 506 -12.59 18.60 0.78
CA ALA A 506 -12.61 17.16 0.93
C ALA A 506 -13.95 16.71 1.53
N SER A 507 -14.96 16.53 0.69
CA SER A 507 -16.31 16.13 1.11
C SER A 507 -16.57 14.62 1.09
N LYS A 508 -15.65 13.82 0.55
CA LYS A 508 -15.79 12.36 0.44
C LYS A 508 -14.56 11.63 0.96
N GLY A 509 -14.81 10.67 1.85
CA GLY A 509 -13.84 9.74 2.39
C GLY A 509 -13.05 10.25 3.58
N LEU A 510 -12.15 9.43 4.11
CA LEU A 510 -11.33 9.79 5.26
C LEU A 510 -10.30 10.88 4.88
N PRO A 511 -10.04 11.87 5.73
CA PRO A 511 -9.07 12.92 5.44
C PRO A 511 -7.63 12.43 5.56
N VAL A 512 -6.70 13.17 4.94
CA VAL A 512 -5.27 13.03 5.26
C VAL A 512 -5.06 13.35 6.75
N ASN A 513 -4.14 12.66 7.41
CA ASN A 513 -3.92 12.64 8.88
C ASN A 513 -4.98 11.89 9.69
N TYR A 514 -5.93 11.22 9.04
CA TYR A 514 -6.75 10.25 9.74
C TYR A 514 -5.88 9.10 10.28
N CYS A 515 -6.03 8.81 11.56
CA CYS A 515 -5.34 7.75 12.28
C CYS A 515 -6.37 6.84 12.94
N SER A 516 -6.15 5.53 12.88
CA SER A 516 -6.90 4.55 13.66
C SER A 516 -5.92 3.51 14.18
N GLY A 517 -6.20 2.95 15.35
CA GLY A 517 -5.26 2.05 15.98
C GLY A 517 -5.80 1.34 17.20
N PHE A 518 -4.92 0.53 17.77
CA PHE A 518 -5.12 -0.07 19.08
C PHE A 518 -3.82 -0.03 19.87
N ARG A 519 -3.92 -0.04 21.19
CA ARG A 519 -2.77 -0.23 22.08
C ARG A 519 -3.18 -1.05 23.30
N SER A 520 -2.24 -1.85 23.81
CA SER A 520 -2.47 -2.66 24.99
C SER A 520 -2.74 -1.77 26.20
N LEU A 521 -3.74 -2.15 26.99
CA LEU A 521 -3.96 -1.60 28.32
C LEU A 521 -3.13 -2.39 29.33
N ASN A 522 -2.64 -1.72 30.37
CA ASN A 522 -1.95 -2.39 31.48
C ASN A 522 -2.90 -3.24 32.37
N VAL A 523 -4.20 -3.27 32.07
CA VAL A 523 -5.22 -3.99 32.82
C VAL A 523 -5.66 -5.22 32.04
N VAL A 524 -5.38 -6.42 32.56
CA VAL A 524 -5.87 -7.69 32.01
C VAL A 524 -7.38 -7.74 32.18
N SER A 525 -8.12 -7.76 31.08
CA SER A 525 -9.58 -7.89 31.10
C SER A 525 -9.97 -9.32 30.75
N ALA A 526 -10.82 -9.94 31.58
CA ALA A 526 -11.23 -11.35 31.48
C ALA A 526 -12.06 -11.71 30.22
N GLY A 527 -12.24 -10.76 29.29
CA GLY A 527 -13.01 -10.93 28.04
C GLY A 527 -12.18 -10.88 26.75
N ALA A 528 -10.85 -10.72 26.81
CA ALA A 528 -10.01 -10.72 25.62
C ALA A 528 -9.75 -12.16 25.12
N LEU A 529 -10.01 -12.43 23.84
CA LEU A 529 -9.81 -13.74 23.19
C LEU A 529 -8.38 -14.28 23.28
N ASP A 530 -7.40 -13.41 23.52
CA ASP A 530 -5.98 -13.72 23.72
C ASP A 530 -5.44 -13.29 25.10
N GLY A 531 -6.32 -12.90 26.02
CA GLY A 531 -5.95 -12.41 27.36
C GLY A 531 -5.38 -10.99 27.40
N VAL A 532 -5.30 -10.26 26.28
CA VAL A 532 -4.77 -8.89 26.22
C VAL A 532 -5.90 -7.89 25.99
N SER A 533 -6.19 -7.06 26.99
CA SER A 533 -7.10 -5.93 26.83
C SER A 533 -6.46 -4.86 25.97
N ARG A 534 -7.15 -4.43 24.91
CA ARG A 534 -6.68 -3.37 24.02
C ARG A 534 -7.72 -2.27 23.97
N GLU A 535 -7.28 -1.02 24.05
CA GLU A 535 -8.12 0.10 23.67
C GLU A 535 -7.95 0.41 22.20
N THR A 536 -9.06 0.67 21.51
CA THR A 536 -9.08 1.11 20.12
C THR A 536 -9.33 2.60 20.08
N PHE A 537 -8.68 3.30 19.16
CA PHE A 537 -8.87 4.73 18.97
C PHE A 537 -8.95 5.09 17.49
N THR A 538 -9.57 6.22 17.23
CA THR A 538 -9.64 6.86 15.92
C THR A 538 -9.59 8.36 16.11
N MET A 539 -8.79 9.06 15.32
CA MET A 539 -8.74 10.51 15.34
C MET A 539 -8.23 11.11 14.03
N GLU A 540 -8.52 12.39 13.81
CA GLU A 540 -7.91 13.20 12.76
C GLU A 540 -6.87 14.10 13.41
N VAL A 541 -5.59 13.94 13.04
CA VAL A 541 -4.52 14.75 13.61
C VAL A 541 -4.45 16.10 12.91
N ASN A 542 -4.75 17.17 13.65
CA ASN A 542 -4.59 18.53 13.20
C ASN A 542 -3.30 19.12 13.80
N ALA A 543 -2.27 19.29 12.95
CA ALA A 543 -0.97 19.75 13.40
C ALA A 543 -1.00 21.16 14.02
N ARG A 544 -1.96 22.02 13.64
CA ARG A 544 -2.13 23.34 14.24
C ARG A 544 -2.45 23.27 15.73
N ASP A 545 -3.26 22.29 16.14
CA ASP A 545 -3.64 22.10 17.55
C ASP A 545 -2.45 21.63 18.40
N LEU A 546 -1.39 21.18 17.74
CA LEU A 546 -0.12 20.74 18.32
C LEU A 546 0.99 21.82 18.24
N GLY A 547 0.62 23.04 17.82
CA GLY A 547 1.54 24.18 17.73
C GLY A 547 2.41 24.21 16.48
N PHE A 548 2.06 23.48 15.42
CA PHE A 548 2.73 23.59 14.12
C PHE A 548 2.05 24.65 13.24
N GLU A 549 2.85 25.50 12.61
CA GLU A 549 2.37 26.37 11.55
C GLU A 549 2.01 25.55 10.30
N PRO A 550 0.80 25.70 9.74
CA PRO A 550 0.42 24.92 8.58
C PRO A 550 1.32 25.20 7.38
N SER A 551 1.83 24.12 6.79
CA SER A 551 2.72 24.18 5.63
C SER A 551 2.41 23.07 4.65
N ASP A 552 2.60 23.35 3.36
CA ASP A 552 2.55 22.31 2.35
C ASP A 552 3.73 21.36 2.50
N THR A 553 3.47 20.07 2.24
CA THR A 553 4.52 19.08 2.22
C THR A 553 5.50 19.36 1.06
N PRO A 554 6.82 19.40 1.33
CA PRO A 554 7.81 19.59 0.27
C PRO A 554 7.67 18.53 -0.82
N ARG A 555 7.84 18.96 -2.07
CA ARG A 555 7.84 18.05 -3.21
C ARG A 555 9.24 17.52 -3.49
N THR A 556 9.31 16.24 -3.84
CA THR A 556 10.52 15.52 -4.23
C THR A 556 10.43 15.01 -5.66
N ASP A 557 9.22 14.84 -6.21
CA ASP A 557 8.98 14.51 -7.63
C ASP A 557 9.88 13.38 -8.16
N ARG A 558 9.91 12.25 -7.43
CA ARG A 558 10.71 11.04 -7.68
C ARG A 558 12.23 11.20 -7.52
N SER A 559 12.71 12.36 -7.06
CA SER A 559 14.13 12.58 -6.77
C SER A 559 14.52 12.05 -5.38
N VAL A 560 15.30 10.98 -5.38
CA VAL A 560 15.92 10.41 -4.18
C VAL A 560 16.83 11.43 -3.52
N SER A 561 17.66 12.12 -4.31
CA SER A 561 18.60 13.13 -3.81
C SER A 561 17.90 14.32 -3.17
N ARG A 562 16.75 14.77 -3.71
CA ARG A 562 15.98 15.87 -3.11
C ARG A 562 15.35 15.46 -1.79
N ASN A 563 14.86 14.22 -1.69
CA ASN A 563 14.31 13.68 -0.45
C ASN A 563 15.38 13.62 0.64
N LEU A 564 16.59 13.14 0.29
CA LEU A 564 17.73 13.09 1.20
C LEU A 564 18.20 14.48 1.63
N GLU A 565 18.29 15.44 0.70
CA GLU A 565 18.67 16.82 1.00
C GLU A 565 17.76 17.42 2.08
N LEU A 566 16.43 17.29 1.91
CA LEU A 566 15.44 17.81 2.86
C LEU A 566 15.54 17.13 4.24
N GLY A 567 15.67 15.80 4.25
CA GLY A 567 15.72 15.05 5.51
C GLY A 567 17.04 15.23 6.27
N LEU A 568 18.17 15.30 5.56
CA LEU A 568 19.47 15.58 6.18
C LEU A 568 19.57 17.00 6.72
N ALA A 569 19.03 17.99 6.00
CA ALA A 569 18.92 19.36 6.49
C ALA A 569 18.09 19.42 7.77
N ALA A 570 16.93 18.76 7.77
CA ALA A 570 16.07 18.67 8.95
C ALA A 570 16.77 17.98 10.13
N LEU A 571 17.42 16.82 9.93
CA LEU A 571 18.17 16.13 10.98
C LEU A 571 19.40 16.93 11.46
N GLY A 572 19.91 17.86 10.64
CA GLY A 572 20.93 18.83 11.01
C GLY A 572 20.41 20.03 11.81
N GLY A 573 19.10 20.07 12.10
CA GLY A 573 18.45 21.13 12.89
C GLY A 573 17.88 22.28 12.06
N GLU A 574 17.90 22.21 10.72
CA GLU A 574 17.29 23.24 9.86
C GLU A 574 15.76 23.20 10.01
N LYS A 575 15.17 24.27 10.55
CA LYS A 575 13.73 24.37 10.77
C LYS A 575 12.99 24.56 9.45
N GLY A 576 11.76 24.04 9.37
CA GLY A 576 10.90 24.16 8.20
C GLY A 576 10.02 22.94 8.00
N PRO A 577 9.29 22.83 6.88
CA PRO A 577 8.27 21.81 6.69
C PRO A 577 8.78 20.36 6.80
N ALA A 578 10.03 20.08 6.38
CA ALA A 578 10.62 18.74 6.53
C ALA A 578 10.91 18.40 8.00
N TYR A 579 11.47 19.36 8.76
CA TYR A 579 11.71 19.25 10.20
C TYR A 579 10.40 19.03 10.95
N ASP A 580 9.41 19.88 10.71
CA ASP A 580 8.13 19.83 11.40
C ASP A 580 7.40 18.51 11.13
N ARG A 581 7.46 18.01 9.90
CA ARG A 581 6.91 16.71 9.54
C ARG A 581 7.61 15.57 10.28
N ILE A 582 8.94 15.59 10.41
CA ILE A 582 9.69 14.56 11.15
C ILE A 582 9.31 14.60 12.64
N VAL A 583 9.28 15.79 13.25
CA VAL A 583 8.89 15.95 14.67
C VAL A 583 7.46 15.49 14.91
N LEU A 584 6.51 15.95 14.09
CA LEU A 584 5.10 15.57 14.17
C LEU A 584 4.96 14.05 14.14
N ASN A 585 5.60 13.38 13.18
CA ASN A 585 5.48 11.94 13.03
C ASN A 585 6.18 11.17 14.15
N ALA A 586 7.38 11.57 14.58
CA ALA A 586 8.06 10.91 15.69
C ALA A 586 7.23 11.00 16.99
N GLY A 587 6.79 12.20 17.37
CA GLY A 587 6.03 12.40 18.60
C GLY A 587 4.62 11.79 18.57
N MET A 588 3.87 12.00 17.49
CA MET A 588 2.50 11.46 17.40
C MET A 588 2.47 9.94 17.29
N ILE A 589 3.38 9.32 16.52
CA ILE A 589 3.45 7.85 16.48
C ILE A 589 3.73 7.31 17.88
N ASP A 590 4.68 7.92 18.60
CA ASP A 590 5.00 7.50 19.95
C ASP A 590 3.82 7.62 20.92
N HIS A 591 3.11 8.74 20.88
CA HIS A 591 1.92 8.96 21.70
C HIS A 591 0.80 7.96 21.38
N LEU A 592 0.48 7.79 20.09
CA LEU A 592 -0.60 6.92 19.62
C LEU A 592 -0.31 5.44 19.87
N LEU A 593 0.95 5.03 19.79
CA LEU A 593 1.34 3.66 20.13
C LEU A 593 1.40 3.42 21.65
N GLY A 594 1.36 4.47 22.47
CA GLY A 594 1.53 4.38 23.92
C GLY A 594 2.97 4.04 24.32
N CYS A 595 3.95 4.66 23.68
CA CYS A 595 5.35 4.52 24.09
C CYS A 595 5.60 5.18 25.46
N ASP A 596 6.50 4.58 26.26
CA ASP A 596 6.89 5.14 27.55
C ASP A 596 7.45 6.56 27.39
N GLY A 597 6.99 7.49 28.25
CA GLY A 597 7.39 8.89 28.22
C GLY A 597 6.80 9.69 27.05
N ALA A 598 5.75 9.18 26.40
CA ALA A 598 4.97 9.85 25.35
C ALA A 598 3.47 9.95 25.70
N GLU A 599 3.12 9.84 26.98
CA GLU A 599 1.73 9.94 27.47
C GLU A 599 1.15 11.33 27.19
N ASP A 600 1.98 12.37 27.36
CA ASP A 600 1.69 13.74 26.97
C ASP A 600 2.24 14.04 25.58
N ILE A 601 1.40 14.60 24.70
CA ILE A 601 1.76 14.88 23.32
C ILE A 601 2.87 15.93 23.24
N SER A 602 2.85 16.97 24.09
CA SER A 602 3.89 18.01 24.07
C SER A 602 5.25 17.41 24.40
N ARG A 603 5.32 16.56 25.44
CA ARG A 603 6.56 15.85 25.81
C ARG A 603 7.05 14.92 24.70
N ALA A 604 6.14 14.24 24.01
CA ALA A 604 6.48 13.38 22.87
C ALA A 604 7.06 14.18 21.69
N LEU A 605 6.54 15.38 21.42
CA LEU A 605 7.09 16.28 20.40
C LEU A 605 8.44 16.88 20.85
N ASP A 606 8.58 17.25 22.12
CA ASP A 606 9.79 17.88 22.64
C ASP A 606 10.99 16.94 22.64
N ARG A 607 10.83 15.66 22.98
CA ARG A 607 11.93 14.68 22.86
C ARG A 607 12.37 14.46 21.41
N ALA A 608 11.44 14.55 20.46
CA ALA A 608 11.77 14.47 19.04
C ALA A 608 12.55 15.72 18.58
N ARG A 609 12.13 16.92 19.02
CA ARG A 609 12.88 18.16 18.78
C ARG A 609 14.28 18.09 19.37
N GLU A 610 14.42 17.63 20.62
CA GLU A 610 15.72 17.48 21.29
C GLU A 610 16.65 16.50 20.55
N ALA A 611 16.12 15.35 20.12
CA ALA A 611 16.89 14.35 19.37
C ALA A 611 17.46 14.91 18.05
N ILE A 612 16.70 15.76 17.37
CA ILE A 612 17.16 16.45 16.16
C ILE A 612 18.13 17.58 16.50
N ASP A 613 17.73 18.50 17.37
CA ASP A 613 18.46 19.74 17.65
C ASP A 613 19.81 19.51 18.36
N SER A 614 19.94 18.37 19.06
CA SER A 614 21.22 17.92 19.63
C SER A 614 22.18 17.30 18.60
N GLY A 615 21.73 17.05 17.37
CA GLY A 615 22.48 16.37 16.31
C GLY A 615 22.54 14.85 16.45
N LYS A 616 21.99 14.27 17.53
CA LYS A 616 22.00 12.83 17.79
C LYS A 616 21.31 12.04 16.67
N ALA A 617 20.16 12.50 16.20
CA ALA A 617 19.41 11.82 15.14
C ALA A 617 20.21 11.73 13.82
N LEU A 618 20.93 12.79 13.45
CA LEU A 618 21.84 12.76 12.31
C LEU A 618 22.98 11.77 12.54
N SER A 619 23.58 11.75 13.74
CA SER A 619 24.62 10.78 14.10
C SER A 619 24.13 9.33 13.99
N ARG A 620 22.90 9.03 14.44
CA ARG A 620 22.29 7.69 14.31
C ARG A 620 22.22 7.23 12.86
N LEU A 621 21.74 8.09 11.96
CA LEU A 621 21.65 7.77 10.53
C LEU A 621 23.04 7.57 9.90
N LEU A 622 24.03 8.38 10.26
CA LEU A 622 25.40 8.23 9.75
C LEU A 622 26.09 6.98 10.31
N ASN A 623 25.82 6.63 11.58
CA ASN A 623 26.31 5.40 12.19
C ASN A 623 25.68 4.17 11.52
N TYR A 624 24.37 4.20 11.23
CA TYR A 624 23.69 3.14 10.49
C TYR A 624 24.42 2.82 9.17
N ILE A 625 24.78 3.83 8.37
CA ILE A 625 25.49 3.64 7.10
C ILE A 625 26.83 2.90 7.34
N LYS A 626 27.57 3.26 8.38
CA LYS A 626 28.87 2.65 8.69
C LYS A 626 28.73 1.23 9.24
N VAL A 627 27.76 1.00 10.14
CA VAL A 627 27.60 -0.27 10.86
C VAL A 627 26.91 -1.32 9.97
N SER A 628 25.97 -0.93 9.12
CA SER A 628 25.34 -1.84 8.14
C SER A 628 26.34 -2.51 7.19
N ASN A 629 27.46 -1.85 6.89
CA ASN A 629 28.56 -2.42 6.10
C ASN A 629 29.50 -3.34 6.90
N LYS A 630 29.36 -3.40 8.23
CA LYS A 630 30.26 -4.15 9.13
C LYS A 630 29.59 -5.32 9.84
N VAL A 631 28.26 -5.32 9.94
CA VAL A 631 27.51 -6.47 10.48
C VAL A 631 27.81 -7.69 9.61
N LYS A 632 28.23 -8.78 10.27
CA LYS A 632 28.64 -10.02 9.62
C LYS A 632 27.50 -11.02 9.69
#